data_AF-A0A662YV71-F1
#
_entry.id   AF-A0A662YV71-F1
#
_cell.length_a   1.000
_cell.length_b   1.000
_cell.length_c   1.000
_cell.angle_alpha   90.00
_cell.angle_beta   90.00
_cell.angle_gamma   90.00
#
_symmetry.space_group_name_H-M   'P 1'
#
loop_
_entity.id
_entity.type
_entity.pdbx_description
1 polymer ?
#
loop_
_entity_poly.entity_id
_entity_poly.type
_entity_poly.pdbx_seq_one_letter_code
_entity_poly.pdbx_strand_id
1 'polypeptide(L)'
;MKNRLGCLSNKSDSYSDFTAFLPSVPEKSTRCIKLSTEEAIRWTESFDILLSHKYGLAAFRAFLHTEFSEENIEFWMACEDYKKTKSTAKLGLKAKKIYEEFIDVQAAREVNIDFQTREMTRRNLQEPTPSCFDDAQGKVHSLMEKDSYPRPSLQEALKWRETFDKLLTNKHGLAAFRAFLKSEFSEENIEFWLACEDYKNTKSSAKLSSKAKTIYEEYFENDAPKEVNIDHETRKITKNNLLHPSLSCFDLAQNQIYTLMEKDSYSRFLKSSTYQELTKKPMCSCIQQQNSSKKPHT
;
A
#
# COMPACT_ATOMS: atom_id res chain seq x y z
N MET A 1 -20.03 67.44 24.61
CA MET A 1 -21.38 67.27 24.03
C MET A 1 -21.49 65.87 23.44
N LYS A 2 -22.48 65.08 23.89
CA LYS A 2 -23.19 63.96 23.22
C LYS A 2 -22.33 62.75 22.79
N ASN A 3 -22.70 61.47 22.96
CA ASN A 3 -23.85 60.76 23.55
C ASN A 3 -23.48 59.26 23.72
N ARG A 4 -24.35 58.55 24.45
CA ARG A 4 -24.32 57.15 24.92
C ARG A 4 -24.70 56.08 23.86
N LEU A 5 -24.57 54.80 24.29
CA LEU A 5 -25.21 53.52 23.85
C LEU A 5 -24.59 52.86 22.61
N GLY A 6 -24.24 51.58 22.53
CA GLY A 6 -24.63 50.38 23.29
C GLY A 6 -25.35 49.40 22.35
N CYS A 7 -24.73 48.30 21.92
CA CYS A 7 -25.41 47.03 21.69
C CYS A 7 -24.46 45.84 21.44
N LEU A 8 -24.97 44.69 21.83
CA LEU A 8 -24.41 43.35 21.91
C LEU A 8 -24.02 42.75 20.54
N SER A 9 -22.97 41.94 20.51
CA SER A 9 -22.99 40.71 19.71
C SER A 9 -22.13 39.64 20.37
N ASN A 10 -22.81 38.59 20.84
CA ASN A 10 -22.21 37.36 21.31
C ASN A 10 -21.53 36.66 20.13
N LYS A 11 -20.23 36.39 20.24
CA LYS A 11 -19.63 35.21 19.62
C LYS A 11 -18.84 34.46 20.68
N SER A 12 -19.42 33.33 21.03
CA SER A 12 -18.87 32.27 21.86
C SER A 12 -17.74 31.58 21.10
N ASP A 13 -16.49 31.87 21.46
CA ASP A 13 -15.35 31.01 21.11
C ASP A 13 -15.34 29.82 22.07
N SER A 14 -16.19 28.83 21.78
CA SER A 14 -16.11 27.49 22.38
C SER A 14 -15.02 26.71 21.68
N TYR A 15 -13.77 26.94 22.06
CA TYR A 15 -12.68 26.01 21.79
C TYR A 15 -12.87 24.80 22.73
N SER A 16 -13.66 23.82 22.30
CA SER A 16 -13.80 22.56 23.04
C SER A 16 -12.53 21.73 22.84
N ASP A 17 -11.66 21.85 23.82
CA ASP A 17 -10.45 21.10 24.09
C ASP A 17 -10.62 19.58 23.86
N PHE A 18 -10.03 19.06 22.79
CA PHE A 18 -10.09 17.65 22.38
C PHE A 18 -8.84 16.86 22.80
N THR A 19 -8.00 17.41 23.68
CA THR A 19 -6.81 16.72 24.21
C THR A 19 -7.16 15.48 25.04
N ALA A 20 -8.42 15.31 25.44
CA ALA A 20 -8.91 14.18 26.22
C ALA A 20 -8.93 12.81 25.48
N PHE A 21 -8.65 12.78 24.17
CA PHE A 21 -8.60 11.55 23.36
C PHE A 21 -7.18 11.05 23.03
N LEU A 22 -6.15 11.66 23.60
CA LEU A 22 -4.78 11.20 23.44
C LEU A 22 -4.36 10.31 24.63
N PRO A 23 -3.75 9.14 24.43
CA PRO A 23 -2.88 8.59 25.46
C PRO A 23 -1.72 9.57 25.68
N SER A 24 -1.42 9.88 26.93
CA SER A 24 -0.34 10.79 27.32
C SER A 24 0.96 10.40 26.62
N VAL A 25 1.52 11.30 25.81
CA VAL A 25 2.84 11.13 25.20
C VAL A 25 3.88 11.10 26.33
N PRO A 26 4.61 9.99 26.55
CA PRO A 26 5.79 10.06 27.36
C PRO A 26 6.85 10.77 26.51
N GLU A 27 7.27 11.95 26.93
CA GLU A 27 8.47 12.62 26.43
C GLU A 27 9.69 11.71 26.65
N LYS A 28 10.01 10.87 25.66
CA LYS A 28 11.32 10.23 25.55
C LYS A 28 11.73 10.13 24.08
N SER A 29 12.67 11.01 23.73
CA SER A 29 13.70 10.85 22.71
C SER A 29 13.23 10.32 21.35
N THR A 30 13.21 11.20 20.36
CA THR A 30 13.21 10.92 18.92
C THR A 30 14.25 9.86 18.55
N ARG A 31 13.91 8.57 18.70
CA ARG A 31 14.55 7.48 17.98
C ARG A 31 13.79 7.35 16.68
N CYS A 32 14.43 7.69 15.57
CA CYS A 32 13.98 7.27 14.25
C CYS A 32 13.99 5.73 14.28
N ILE A 33 12.83 5.13 14.55
CA ILE A 33 12.65 3.69 14.44
C ILE A 33 12.69 3.42 12.94
N LYS A 34 13.82 2.89 12.46
CA LYS A 34 13.92 2.30 11.14
C LYS A 34 12.87 1.20 11.08
N LEU A 35 11.76 1.46 10.39
CA LEU A 35 10.85 0.43 9.91
C LEU A 35 11.69 -0.60 9.16
N SER A 36 11.60 -1.87 9.54
CA SER A 36 12.33 -2.92 8.86
C SER A 36 11.76 -3.08 7.45
N THR A 37 12.63 -3.31 6.47
CA THR A 37 12.19 -3.51 5.08
C THR A 37 11.22 -4.69 4.99
N GLU A 38 11.40 -5.70 5.83
CA GLU A 38 10.53 -6.88 5.94
C GLU A 38 9.13 -6.54 6.44
N GLU A 39 9.00 -5.62 7.41
CA GLU A 39 7.69 -5.16 7.90
C GLU A 39 6.90 -4.41 6.82
N ALA A 40 7.57 -3.54 6.06
CA ALA A 40 6.95 -2.82 4.96
C ALA A 40 6.52 -3.77 3.83
N ILE A 41 7.27 -4.84 3.58
CA ILE A 41 6.89 -5.88 2.61
C ILE A 41 5.63 -6.62 3.09
N ARG A 42 5.53 -6.99 4.37
CA ARG A 42 4.34 -7.67 4.91
C ARG A 42 3.07 -6.83 4.74
N TRP A 43 3.17 -5.51 4.83
CA TRP A 43 2.02 -4.63 4.60
C TRP A 43 1.54 -4.62 3.15
N THR A 44 2.31 -5.17 2.21
CA THR A 44 1.88 -5.34 0.81
C THR A 44 1.13 -6.64 0.57
N GLU A 45 1.25 -7.61 1.50
CA GLU A 45 0.64 -8.94 1.37
C GLU A 45 -0.88 -8.90 1.56
N SER A 46 -1.38 -8.03 2.45
CA SER A 46 -2.81 -7.85 2.67
C SER A 46 -3.13 -6.47 3.27
N PHE A 47 -4.25 -5.90 2.83
CA PHE A 47 -4.76 -4.67 3.38
C PHE A 47 -5.10 -4.79 4.88
N ASP A 48 -5.60 -5.96 5.31
CA ASP A 48 -5.86 -6.23 6.73
C ASP A 48 -4.58 -6.20 7.56
N ILE A 49 -3.46 -6.67 7.01
CA ILE A 49 -2.14 -6.63 7.68
C ILE A 49 -1.67 -5.18 7.83
N LEU A 50 -1.85 -4.36 6.79
CA LEU A 50 -1.54 -2.93 6.84
C LEU A 50 -2.37 -2.22 7.93
N LEU A 51 -3.70 -2.42 7.94
CA LEU A 51 -4.60 -1.76 8.89
C LEU A 51 -4.44 -2.25 10.33
N SER A 52 -4.12 -3.53 10.53
CA SER A 52 -3.90 -4.09 11.86
C SER A 52 -2.60 -3.59 12.51
N HIS A 53 -1.65 -3.14 11.70
CA HIS A 53 -0.36 -2.67 12.19
C HIS A 53 -0.36 -1.17 12.48
N LYS A 54 0.04 -0.76 13.70
CA LYS A 54 -0.02 0.65 14.14
C LYS A 54 0.70 1.64 13.21
N TYR A 55 1.84 1.24 12.65
CA TYR A 55 2.58 2.10 11.71
C TYR A 55 2.03 2.01 10.28
N GLY A 56 1.42 0.87 9.92
CA GLY A 56 0.78 0.69 8.62
C GLY A 56 -0.48 1.54 8.51
N LEU A 57 -1.33 1.49 9.53
CA LEU A 57 -2.51 2.35 9.68
C LEU A 57 -2.14 3.84 9.64
N ALA A 58 -1.10 4.25 10.37
CA ALA A 58 -0.64 5.65 10.36
C ALA A 58 -0.12 6.09 8.99
N ALA A 59 0.66 5.24 8.31
CA ALA A 59 1.15 5.52 6.96
C ALA A 59 0.00 5.59 5.94
N PHE A 60 -0.97 4.67 6.03
CA PHE A 60 -2.13 4.65 5.14
C PHE A 60 -3.04 5.86 5.35
N ARG A 61 -3.27 6.27 6.60
CA ARG A 61 -4.01 7.49 6.91
C ARG A 61 -3.32 8.73 6.34
N ALA A 62 -2.00 8.82 6.48
CA ALA A 62 -1.23 9.92 5.90
C ALA A 62 -1.33 9.94 4.37
N PHE A 63 -1.34 8.77 3.73
CA PHE A 63 -1.55 8.64 2.29
C PHE A 63 -2.95 9.11 1.87
N LEU A 64 -4.02 8.64 2.51
CA LEU A 64 -5.39 9.07 2.20
C LEU A 64 -5.59 10.57 2.38
N HIS A 65 -4.92 11.18 3.36
CA HIS A 65 -4.93 12.64 3.52
C HIS A 65 -4.30 13.37 2.33
N THR A 66 -3.30 12.79 1.66
CA THR A 66 -2.76 13.37 0.43
C THR A 66 -3.68 13.20 -0.78
N GLU A 67 -4.59 12.23 -0.73
CA GLU A 67 -5.62 11.98 -1.75
C GLU A 67 -6.96 12.63 -1.42
N PHE A 68 -7.06 13.39 -0.32
CA PHE A 68 -8.29 14.00 0.17
C PHE A 68 -9.42 12.99 0.39
N SER A 69 -9.08 11.81 0.91
CA SER A 69 -9.99 10.67 1.11
C SER A 69 -9.88 10.05 2.52
N GLU A 70 -9.37 10.82 3.49
CA GLU A 70 -9.13 10.36 4.87
C GLU A 70 -10.43 10.03 5.64
N GLU A 71 -11.58 10.52 5.21
CA GLU A 71 -12.88 10.19 5.79
C GLU A 71 -13.15 8.68 5.78
N ASN A 72 -12.64 7.96 4.78
CA ASN A 72 -12.85 6.52 4.65
C ASN A 72 -12.18 5.74 5.78
N ILE A 73 -10.91 6.06 6.09
CA ILE A 73 -10.20 5.37 7.17
C ILE A 73 -10.67 5.84 8.54
N GLU A 74 -11.09 7.08 8.67
CA GLU A 74 -11.62 7.61 9.92
C GLU A 74 -12.98 7.03 10.27
N PHE A 75 -13.86 6.85 9.28
CA PHE A 75 -15.09 6.09 9.43
C PHE A 75 -14.80 4.64 9.85
N TRP A 76 -13.87 3.96 9.17
CA TRP A 76 -13.51 2.58 9.52
C TRP A 76 -13.01 2.45 10.96
N MET A 77 -12.14 3.37 11.40
CA MET A 77 -11.65 3.40 12.79
C MET A 77 -12.77 3.69 13.79
N ALA A 78 -13.71 4.58 13.44
CA ALA A 78 -14.88 4.88 14.28
C ALA A 78 -15.78 3.64 14.45
N CYS A 79 -15.97 2.84 13.39
CA CYS A 79 -16.68 1.56 13.46
C CYS A 79 -15.95 0.54 14.35
N GLU A 80 -14.62 0.44 14.26
CA GLU A 80 -13.83 -0.46 15.13
C GLU A 80 -13.89 -0.07 16.61
N ASP A 81 -13.94 1.23 16.93
CA ASP A 81 -14.18 1.70 18.30
C ASP A 81 -15.64 1.47 18.73
N TYR A 82 -16.59 1.67 17.82
CA TYR A 82 -18.01 1.42 18.06
C TYR A 82 -18.27 -0.04 18.46
N LYS A 83 -17.71 -1.01 17.74
CA LYS A 83 -17.82 -2.46 18.06
C LYS A 83 -17.32 -2.81 19.46
N LYS A 84 -16.34 -2.06 19.99
CA LYS A 84 -15.78 -2.27 21.33
C LYS A 84 -16.66 -1.70 22.45
N THR A 85 -17.72 -0.96 22.11
CA THR A 85 -18.60 -0.29 23.07
C THR A 85 -19.58 -1.28 23.70
N LYS A 86 -19.42 -1.55 25.00
CA LYS A 86 -20.28 -2.49 25.76
C LYS A 86 -21.53 -1.83 26.38
N SER A 87 -21.54 -0.52 26.54
CA SER A 87 -22.64 0.21 27.18
C SER A 87 -23.71 0.56 26.16
N THR A 88 -24.92 0.01 26.33
CA THR A 88 -26.08 0.25 25.46
C THR A 88 -26.47 1.74 25.38
N ALA A 89 -26.40 2.47 26.49
CA ALA A 89 -26.67 3.91 26.52
C ALA A 89 -25.64 4.72 25.71
N LYS A 90 -24.35 4.35 25.76
CA LYS A 90 -23.30 4.99 24.95
C LYS A 90 -23.35 4.56 23.49
N LEU A 91 -23.82 3.33 23.22
CA LEU A 91 -23.90 2.76 21.90
C LEU A 91 -24.82 3.60 21.00
N GLY A 92 -26.03 3.94 21.47
CA GLY A 92 -26.95 4.78 20.69
C GLY A 92 -26.41 6.18 20.37
N LEU A 93 -25.76 6.83 21.34
CA LEU A 93 -25.15 8.15 21.13
C LEU A 93 -23.98 8.09 20.12
N LYS A 94 -23.13 7.07 20.22
CA LYS A 94 -22.05 6.86 19.25
C LYS A 94 -22.57 6.53 17.86
N ALA A 95 -23.59 5.68 17.75
CA ALA A 95 -24.20 5.34 16.46
C ALA A 95 -24.73 6.59 15.76
N LYS A 96 -25.48 7.43 16.48
CA LYS A 96 -26.00 8.68 15.94
C LYS A 96 -24.87 9.61 15.47
N LYS A 97 -23.81 9.77 16.28
CA LYS A 97 -22.66 10.59 15.91
C LYS A 97 -21.97 10.10 14.64
N ILE A 98 -21.69 8.79 14.55
CA ILE A 98 -21.04 8.19 13.38
C ILE A 98 -21.90 8.39 12.12
N TYR A 99 -23.22 8.22 12.25
CA TYR A 99 -24.14 8.41 11.14
C TYR A 99 -24.14 9.86 10.64
N GLU A 100 -24.26 10.85 11.53
CA GLU A 100 -24.29 12.27 11.19
C GLU A 100 -22.95 12.77 10.60
N GLU A 101 -21.83 12.20 11.04
CA GLU A 101 -20.50 12.62 10.61
C GLU A 101 -20.06 11.99 9.28
N PHE A 102 -20.48 10.75 8.98
CA PHE A 102 -19.95 9.98 7.83
C PHE A 102 -21.00 9.41 6.88
N ILE A 103 -22.24 9.15 7.32
CA ILE A 103 -23.22 8.37 6.52
C ILE A 103 -24.35 9.23 5.95
N ASP A 104 -24.75 10.27 6.68
CA ASP A 104 -25.79 11.20 6.26
C ASP A 104 -25.42 11.85 4.92
N VAL A 105 -26.41 12.05 4.04
CA VAL A 105 -26.22 12.67 2.71
C VAL A 105 -25.76 14.13 2.82
N GLN A 106 -25.92 14.74 4.01
CA GLN A 106 -25.46 16.09 4.31
C GLN A 106 -24.21 16.11 5.20
N ALA A 107 -23.59 14.95 5.44
CA ALA A 107 -22.41 14.86 6.27
C ALA A 107 -21.23 15.60 5.62
N ALA A 108 -20.50 16.39 6.42
CA ALA A 108 -19.31 17.10 5.94
C ALA A 108 -18.18 16.15 5.52
N ARG A 109 -18.25 14.89 5.93
CA ARG A 109 -17.24 13.84 5.68
C ARG A 109 -17.92 12.57 5.20
N GLU A 110 -18.90 12.74 4.32
CA GLU A 110 -19.70 11.64 3.77
C GLU A 110 -18.80 10.60 3.07
N VAL A 111 -18.93 9.33 3.47
CA VAL A 111 -18.26 8.22 2.79
C VAL A 111 -19.05 7.77 1.56
N ASN A 112 -18.33 7.36 0.52
CA ASN A 112 -18.96 6.93 -0.73
C ASN A 112 -19.56 5.51 -0.63
N ILE A 113 -20.81 5.43 -0.20
CA ILE A 113 -21.58 4.18 -0.12
C ILE A 113 -22.88 4.24 -0.93
N ASP A 114 -23.35 3.07 -1.37
CA ASP A 114 -24.61 2.97 -2.13
C ASP A 114 -25.85 3.28 -1.26
N PHE A 115 -26.92 3.72 -1.93
CA PHE A 115 -28.19 4.10 -1.28
C PHE A 115 -28.74 2.99 -0.39
N GLN A 116 -28.62 1.72 -0.83
CA GLN A 116 -29.14 0.58 -0.09
C GLN A 116 -28.41 0.40 1.24
N THR A 117 -27.09 0.54 1.23
CA THR A 117 -26.24 0.44 2.43
C THR A 117 -26.52 1.58 3.40
N ARG A 118 -26.71 2.81 2.89
CA ARG A 118 -27.09 3.97 3.70
C ARG A 118 -28.45 3.75 4.39
N GLU A 119 -29.46 3.33 3.63
CA GLU A 119 -30.79 3.07 4.17
C GLU A 119 -30.79 1.91 5.18
N MET A 120 -29.99 0.86 4.95
CA MET A 120 -29.84 -0.22 5.91
C MET A 120 -29.27 0.29 7.23
N THR A 121 -28.18 1.07 7.16
CA THR A 121 -27.55 1.67 8.34
C THR A 121 -28.57 2.51 9.10
N ARG A 122 -29.35 3.37 8.41
CA ARG A 122 -30.42 4.19 8.99
C ARG A 122 -31.48 3.37 9.74
N ARG A 123 -31.84 2.17 9.26
CA ARG A 123 -32.76 1.26 9.96
C ARG A 123 -32.10 0.66 11.21
N ASN A 124 -30.84 0.26 11.12
CA ASN A 124 -30.09 -0.27 12.27
C ASN A 124 -29.96 0.75 13.41
N LEU A 125 -29.99 2.06 13.11
CA LEU A 125 -29.99 3.11 14.12
C LEU A 125 -31.25 3.14 15.01
N GLN A 126 -32.36 2.51 14.62
CA GLN A 126 -33.54 2.43 15.48
C GLN A 126 -33.29 1.54 16.69
N GLU A 127 -32.52 0.46 16.50
CA GLU A 127 -32.09 -0.45 17.56
C GLU A 127 -30.58 -0.72 17.42
N PRO A 128 -29.73 0.21 17.88
CA PRO A 128 -28.29 0.11 17.67
C PRO A 128 -27.69 -1.15 18.30
N THR A 129 -27.08 -1.99 17.47
CA THR A 129 -26.28 -3.16 17.87
C THR A 129 -24.80 -2.90 17.57
N PRO A 130 -23.86 -3.72 18.11
CA PRO A 130 -22.45 -3.64 17.71
C PRO A 130 -22.20 -3.81 16.21
N SER A 131 -23.10 -4.50 15.49
CA SER A 131 -23.04 -4.73 14.05
C SER A 131 -23.74 -3.67 13.20
N CYS A 132 -24.22 -2.56 13.83
CA CYS A 132 -25.02 -1.52 13.16
C CYS A 132 -24.40 -0.98 11.87
N PHE A 133 -23.06 -0.96 11.80
CA PHE A 133 -22.29 -0.42 10.68
C PHE A 133 -21.54 -1.47 9.86
N ASP A 134 -21.70 -2.77 10.11
CA ASP A 134 -20.86 -3.81 9.48
C ASP A 134 -20.92 -3.77 7.95
N ASP A 135 -22.12 -3.58 7.38
CA ASP A 135 -22.30 -3.46 5.93
C ASP A 135 -21.59 -2.23 5.36
N ALA A 136 -21.79 -1.05 5.97
CA ALA A 136 -21.17 0.21 5.54
C ALA A 136 -19.65 0.15 5.70
N GLN A 137 -19.16 -0.39 6.82
CA GLN A 137 -17.75 -0.58 7.08
C GLN A 137 -17.11 -1.53 6.06
N GLY A 138 -17.79 -2.63 5.71
CA GLY A 138 -17.33 -3.56 4.69
C GLY A 138 -17.23 -2.91 3.30
N LYS A 139 -18.18 -2.03 2.94
CA LYS A 139 -18.14 -1.26 1.69
C LYS A 139 -16.96 -0.30 1.65
N VAL A 140 -16.77 0.48 2.71
CA VAL A 140 -15.67 1.45 2.79
C VAL A 140 -14.31 0.74 2.86
N HIS A 141 -14.23 -0.40 3.56
CA HIS A 141 -13.05 -1.25 3.55
C HIS A 141 -12.70 -1.73 2.14
N SER A 142 -13.68 -2.29 1.40
CA SER A 142 -13.46 -2.72 0.02
C SER A 142 -13.13 -1.56 -0.92
N LEU A 143 -13.65 -0.36 -0.67
CA LEU A 143 -13.33 0.84 -1.44
C LEU A 143 -11.84 1.19 -1.27
N MET A 144 -11.41 1.35 -0.02
CA MET A 144 -10.01 1.64 0.30
C MET A 144 -9.07 0.55 -0.20
N GLU A 145 -9.44 -0.72 -0.08
CA GLU A 145 -8.63 -1.86 -0.55
C GLU A 145 -8.40 -1.87 -2.07
N LYS A 146 -9.38 -1.38 -2.84
CA LYS A 146 -9.36 -1.40 -4.31
C LYS A 146 -8.72 -0.16 -4.90
N ASP A 147 -9.00 1.00 -4.31
CA ASP A 147 -8.72 2.28 -4.93
C ASP A 147 -7.51 3.00 -4.31
N SER A 148 -7.28 2.83 -3.00
CA SER A 148 -6.24 3.60 -2.27
C SER A 148 -5.13 2.73 -1.68
N TYR A 149 -5.43 1.48 -1.32
CA TYR A 149 -4.40 0.54 -0.87
C TYR A 149 -3.40 0.34 -2.00
N PRO A 150 -2.07 0.52 -1.76
CA PRO A 150 -1.07 0.58 -2.83
C PRO A 150 -1.02 -0.72 -3.63
N ARG A 151 -1.86 -0.79 -4.66
CA ARG A 151 -1.90 -1.83 -5.67
C ARG A 151 -1.58 -1.13 -6.99
N PRO A 152 -0.69 -1.69 -7.83
CA PRO A 152 -0.52 -1.18 -9.18
C PRO A 152 -1.88 -1.10 -9.89
N SER A 153 -2.19 0.04 -10.49
CA SER A 153 -3.39 0.14 -11.32
C SER A 153 -3.32 -0.86 -12.48
N LEU A 154 -4.47 -1.31 -12.99
CA LEU A 154 -4.52 -2.22 -14.14
C LEU A 154 -3.69 -1.69 -15.33
N GLN A 155 -3.73 -0.37 -15.57
CA GLN A 155 -2.95 0.26 -16.64
C GLN A 155 -1.44 0.20 -16.38
N GLU A 156 -1.00 0.37 -15.13
CA GLU A 156 0.41 0.21 -14.76
C GLU A 156 0.85 -1.24 -14.90
N ALA A 157 0.07 -2.19 -14.37
CA ALA A 157 0.37 -3.61 -14.47
C ALA A 157 0.48 -4.07 -15.94
N LEU A 158 -0.38 -3.56 -16.82
CA LEU A 158 -0.33 -3.86 -18.25
C LEU A 158 0.93 -3.33 -18.96
N LYS A 159 1.58 -2.28 -18.43
CA LYS A 159 2.86 -1.80 -18.98
C LYS A 159 4.02 -2.73 -18.63
N TRP A 160 3.90 -3.50 -17.55
CA TRP A 160 4.98 -4.38 -17.09
C TRP A 160 5.28 -5.52 -18.04
N ARG A 161 4.29 -5.99 -18.82
CA ARG A 161 4.52 -7.01 -19.86
C ARG A 161 5.18 -6.49 -21.13
N GLU A 162 5.27 -5.18 -21.31
CA GLU A 162 5.77 -4.60 -22.57
C GLU A 162 7.29 -4.76 -22.69
N THR A 163 8.04 -4.45 -21.63
CA THR A 163 9.49 -4.68 -21.54
C THR A 163 9.88 -4.94 -20.10
N PHE A 164 10.98 -5.69 -19.89
CA PHE A 164 11.49 -5.93 -18.55
C PHE A 164 11.95 -4.63 -17.87
N ASP A 165 12.53 -3.69 -18.61
CA ASP A 165 12.83 -2.34 -18.11
C ASP A 165 11.60 -1.61 -17.53
N LYS A 166 10.42 -1.74 -18.16
CA LYS A 166 9.18 -1.10 -17.68
C LYS A 166 8.70 -1.71 -16.37
N LEU A 167 8.95 -3.01 -16.15
CA LEU A 167 8.71 -3.66 -14.87
C LEU A 167 9.69 -3.14 -13.81
N LEU A 168 11.00 -3.10 -14.10
CA LEU A 168 12.04 -2.74 -13.13
C LEU A 168 12.02 -1.25 -12.73
N THR A 169 11.66 -0.36 -13.66
CA THR A 169 11.57 1.08 -13.40
C THR A 169 10.28 1.50 -12.69
N ASN A 170 9.25 0.64 -12.70
CA ASN A 170 8.03 0.86 -11.96
C ASN A 170 8.17 0.39 -10.52
N LYS A 171 7.90 1.27 -9.54
CA LYS A 171 8.02 0.96 -8.11
C LYS A 171 7.20 -0.27 -7.69
N HIS A 172 5.95 -0.37 -8.15
CA HIS A 172 5.08 -1.50 -7.83
C HIS A 172 5.49 -2.76 -8.61
N GLY A 173 5.95 -2.59 -9.84
CA GLY A 173 6.46 -3.67 -10.69
C GLY A 173 7.68 -4.35 -10.09
N LEU A 174 8.68 -3.55 -9.71
CA LEU A 174 9.88 -4.02 -9.03
C LEU A 174 9.55 -4.74 -7.71
N ALA A 175 8.64 -4.19 -6.91
CA ALA A 175 8.22 -4.83 -5.66
C ALA A 175 7.54 -6.19 -5.91
N ALA A 176 6.61 -6.25 -6.87
CA ALA A 176 5.92 -7.49 -7.24
C ALA A 176 6.90 -8.54 -7.80
N PHE A 177 7.85 -8.11 -8.64
CA PHE A 177 8.85 -9.00 -9.22
C PHE A 177 9.83 -9.52 -8.16
N ARG A 178 10.27 -8.68 -7.22
CA ARG A 178 11.11 -9.11 -6.10
C ARG A 178 10.40 -10.12 -5.20
N ALA A 179 9.11 -9.91 -4.92
CA ALA A 179 8.30 -10.87 -4.15
C ALA A 179 8.19 -12.21 -4.89
N PHE A 180 7.99 -12.18 -6.21
CA PHE A 180 7.97 -13.37 -7.05
C PHE A 180 9.29 -14.13 -7.02
N LEU A 181 10.42 -13.45 -7.24
CA LEU A 181 11.75 -14.08 -7.18
C LEU A 181 12.04 -14.72 -5.82
N LYS A 182 11.64 -14.05 -4.74
CA LYS A 182 11.77 -14.58 -3.37
C LYS A 182 10.93 -15.84 -3.15
N SER A 183 9.74 -15.92 -3.74
CA SER A 183 8.91 -17.13 -3.67
C SER A 183 9.54 -18.32 -4.40
N GLU A 184 10.48 -18.05 -5.31
CA GLU A 184 11.21 -19.05 -6.08
C GLU A 184 12.69 -19.14 -5.67
N PHE A 185 13.07 -18.54 -4.53
CA PHE A 185 14.43 -18.55 -3.99
C PHE A 185 15.49 -18.09 -5.01
N SER A 186 15.18 -16.99 -5.72
CA SER A 186 16.02 -16.42 -6.79
C SER A 186 16.18 -14.90 -6.70
N GLU A 187 15.91 -14.33 -5.51
CA GLU A 187 15.95 -12.89 -5.27
C GLU A 187 17.37 -12.29 -5.34
N GLU A 188 18.42 -13.10 -5.21
CA GLU A 188 19.81 -12.65 -5.31
C GLU A 188 20.09 -11.96 -6.64
N ASN A 189 19.44 -12.39 -7.72
CA ASN A 189 19.63 -11.83 -9.06
C ASN A 189 19.18 -10.37 -9.15
N ILE A 190 18.00 -10.05 -8.60
CA ILE A 190 17.50 -8.66 -8.62
C ILE A 190 18.22 -7.80 -7.58
N GLU A 191 18.62 -8.37 -6.45
CA GLU A 191 19.40 -7.65 -5.44
C GLU A 191 20.76 -7.25 -5.98
N PHE A 192 21.45 -8.17 -6.66
CA PHE A 192 22.71 -7.88 -7.35
C PHE A 192 22.54 -6.80 -8.43
N TRP A 193 21.49 -6.89 -9.25
CA TRP A 193 21.24 -5.90 -10.30
C TRP A 193 21.02 -4.50 -9.70
N LEU A 194 20.24 -4.39 -8.61
CA LEU A 194 20.02 -3.13 -7.89
C LEU A 194 21.31 -2.61 -7.22
N ALA A 195 22.14 -3.50 -6.68
CA ALA A 195 23.44 -3.13 -6.12
C ALA A 195 24.36 -2.54 -7.19
N CYS A 196 24.31 -3.05 -8.43
CA CYS A 196 25.04 -2.47 -9.56
C CYS A 196 24.51 -1.07 -9.95
N GLU A 197 23.19 -0.86 -9.95
CA GLU A 197 22.63 0.47 -10.24
C GLU A 197 23.01 1.51 -9.17
N ASP A 198 22.99 1.13 -7.89
CA ASP A 198 23.50 1.99 -6.80
C ASP A 198 25.02 2.21 -6.90
N TYR A 199 25.77 1.19 -7.32
CA TYR A 199 27.20 1.29 -7.54
C TYR A 199 27.54 2.33 -8.62
N LYS A 200 26.86 2.29 -9.78
CA LYS A 200 27.04 3.26 -10.88
C LYS A 200 26.75 4.71 -10.47
N ASN A 201 25.88 4.91 -9.48
CA ASN A 201 25.55 6.24 -8.94
C ASN A 201 26.56 6.76 -7.90
N THR A 202 27.63 6.01 -7.62
CA THR A 202 28.62 6.37 -6.59
C THR A 202 29.65 7.39 -7.12
N LYS A 203 29.61 8.61 -6.58
CA LYS A 203 30.49 9.73 -7.01
C LYS A 203 31.90 9.72 -6.41
N SER A 204 32.10 9.04 -5.28
CA SER A 204 33.36 9.08 -4.52
C SER A 204 34.22 7.87 -4.82
N SER A 205 35.42 8.07 -5.35
CA SER A 205 36.37 6.98 -5.68
C SER A 205 36.67 6.07 -4.48
N ALA A 206 36.88 6.62 -3.27
CA ALA A 206 37.10 5.80 -2.07
C ALA A 206 35.89 4.92 -1.70
N LYS A 207 34.66 5.41 -1.92
CA LYS A 207 33.43 4.63 -1.69
C LYS A 207 33.18 3.61 -2.79
N LEU A 208 33.65 3.91 -4.00
CA LEU A 208 33.55 3.02 -5.15
C LEU A 208 34.34 1.75 -4.88
N SER A 209 35.61 1.85 -4.48
CA SER A 209 36.43 0.68 -4.15
C SER A 209 35.85 -0.16 -3.01
N SER A 210 35.35 0.47 -1.94
CA SER A 210 34.73 -0.26 -0.83
C SER A 210 33.46 -0.99 -1.27
N LYS A 211 32.58 -0.33 -2.03
CA LYS A 211 31.35 -0.96 -2.55
C LYS A 211 31.66 -2.09 -3.52
N ALA A 212 32.65 -1.91 -4.40
CA ALA A 212 33.04 -2.95 -5.36
C ALA A 212 33.47 -4.24 -4.62
N LYS A 213 34.26 -4.10 -3.55
CA LYS A 213 34.65 -5.21 -2.70
C LYS A 213 33.43 -5.88 -2.03
N THR A 214 32.54 -5.09 -1.42
CA THR A 214 31.32 -5.63 -0.79
C THR A 214 30.43 -6.38 -1.77
N ILE A 215 30.20 -5.84 -2.98
CA ILE A 215 29.41 -6.52 -4.02
C ILE A 215 30.08 -7.83 -4.43
N TYR A 216 31.42 -7.86 -4.53
CA TYR A 216 32.12 -9.10 -4.87
C TYR A 216 31.99 -10.18 -3.78
N GLU A 217 32.19 -9.81 -2.52
CA GLU A 217 32.07 -10.73 -1.37
C GLU A 217 30.64 -11.27 -1.23
N GLU A 218 29.62 -10.46 -1.52
CA GLU A 218 28.20 -10.84 -1.38
C GLU A 218 27.69 -11.75 -2.53
N TYR A 219 28.19 -11.56 -3.75
CA TYR A 219 27.60 -12.18 -4.96
C TYR A 219 28.55 -13.06 -5.81
N PHE A 220 29.88 -12.94 -5.65
CA PHE A 220 30.87 -13.58 -6.56
C PHE A 220 32.00 -14.35 -5.88
N GLU A 221 32.29 -14.08 -4.61
CA GLU A 221 33.27 -14.85 -3.85
C GLU A 221 32.85 -16.33 -3.75
N ASN A 222 33.81 -17.21 -3.53
CA ASN A 222 33.49 -18.62 -3.30
C ASN A 222 32.63 -18.73 -2.04
N ASP A 223 31.53 -19.49 -2.12
CA ASP A 223 30.56 -19.64 -1.03
C ASP A 223 29.88 -18.31 -0.63
N ALA A 224 29.80 -17.35 -1.57
CA ALA A 224 29.11 -16.09 -1.35
C ALA A 224 27.65 -16.35 -0.90
N PRO A 225 27.16 -15.62 0.11
CA PRO A 225 25.84 -15.88 0.71
C PRO A 225 24.68 -15.68 -0.28
N LYS A 226 24.90 -14.92 -1.36
CA LYS A 226 23.94 -14.63 -2.41
C LYS A 226 24.56 -14.84 -3.79
N GLU A 227 25.30 -15.93 -3.96
CA GLU A 227 26.02 -16.21 -5.21
C GLU A 227 25.10 -16.17 -6.44
N VAL A 228 25.45 -15.34 -7.43
CA VAL A 228 24.68 -15.23 -8.68
C VAL A 228 25.18 -16.20 -9.76
N ASN A 229 24.26 -16.67 -10.61
CA ASN A 229 24.58 -17.61 -11.68
C ASN A 229 25.19 -16.91 -12.90
N ILE A 230 26.52 -16.80 -12.93
CA ILE A 230 27.29 -16.29 -14.08
C ILE A 230 28.37 -17.28 -14.53
N ASP A 231 28.79 -17.17 -15.78
CA ASP A 231 29.88 -18.00 -16.31
C ASP A 231 31.25 -17.66 -15.71
N HIS A 232 32.17 -18.62 -15.81
CA HIS A 232 33.51 -18.52 -15.24
C HIS A 232 34.33 -17.34 -15.81
N GLU A 233 34.15 -17.02 -17.10
CA GLU A 233 34.91 -15.95 -17.73
C GLU A 233 34.45 -14.58 -17.22
N THR A 234 33.14 -14.37 -17.11
CA THR A 234 32.55 -13.16 -16.53
C THR A 234 32.96 -12.97 -15.08
N ARG A 235 33.03 -14.06 -14.28
CA ARG A 235 33.51 -13.99 -12.89
C ARG A 235 34.97 -13.56 -12.82
N LYS A 236 35.81 -14.13 -13.68
CA LYS A 236 37.24 -13.78 -13.77
C LYS A 236 37.45 -12.33 -14.20
N ILE A 237 36.70 -11.84 -15.18
CA ILE A 237 36.74 -10.43 -15.61
C ILE A 237 36.32 -9.51 -14.46
N THR A 238 35.24 -9.83 -13.77
CA THR A 238 34.75 -9.06 -12.62
C THR A 238 35.79 -8.98 -11.51
N LYS A 239 36.47 -10.10 -11.21
CA LYS A 239 37.58 -10.14 -10.23
C LYS A 239 38.75 -9.24 -10.65
N ASN A 240 39.12 -9.23 -11.93
CA ASN A 240 40.20 -8.37 -12.42
C ASN A 240 39.84 -6.89 -12.36
N ASN A 241 38.57 -6.53 -12.61
CA ASN A 241 38.10 -5.15 -12.53
C ASN A 241 38.22 -4.56 -11.11
N LEU A 242 38.23 -5.40 -10.06
CA LEU A 242 38.44 -4.95 -8.68
C LEU A 242 39.83 -4.38 -8.40
N LEU A 243 40.84 -4.70 -9.23
CA LEU A 243 42.18 -4.12 -9.09
C LEU A 243 42.16 -2.60 -9.35
N HIS A 244 41.32 -2.18 -10.29
CA HIS A 244 41.11 -0.78 -10.64
C HIS A 244 39.60 -0.50 -10.82
N PRO A 245 38.85 -0.35 -9.71
CA PRO A 245 37.40 -0.21 -9.77
C PRO A 245 36.98 1.03 -10.58
N SER A 246 36.18 0.79 -11.62
CA SER A 246 35.50 1.81 -12.41
C SER A 246 33.99 1.69 -12.25
N LEU A 247 33.21 2.65 -12.78
CA LEU A 247 31.74 2.55 -12.79
C LEU A 247 31.24 1.35 -13.62
N SER A 248 32.05 0.85 -14.56
CA SER A 248 31.75 -0.30 -15.42
C SER A 248 32.22 -1.64 -14.86
N CYS A 249 32.65 -1.69 -13.60
CA CYS A 249 33.26 -2.87 -12.97
C CYS A 249 32.38 -4.13 -13.08
N PHE A 250 31.06 -3.96 -13.03
CA PHE A 250 30.07 -5.03 -13.01
C PHE A 250 29.21 -5.13 -14.26
N ASP A 251 29.43 -4.29 -15.30
CA ASP A 251 28.51 -4.18 -16.44
C ASP A 251 28.28 -5.53 -17.15
N LEU A 252 29.34 -6.32 -17.34
CA LEU A 252 29.23 -7.63 -17.98
C LEU A 252 28.38 -8.59 -17.16
N ALA A 253 28.67 -8.71 -15.86
CA ALA A 253 27.94 -9.57 -14.94
C ALA A 253 26.48 -9.12 -14.77
N GLN A 254 26.26 -7.81 -14.64
CA GLN A 254 24.93 -7.22 -14.54
C GLN A 254 24.08 -7.49 -15.78
N ASN A 255 24.65 -7.36 -16.98
CA ASN A 255 23.96 -7.68 -18.24
C ASN A 255 23.61 -9.17 -18.35
N GLN A 256 24.50 -10.05 -17.89
CA GLN A 256 24.25 -11.49 -17.87
C GLN A 256 23.09 -11.84 -16.92
N ILE A 257 23.07 -11.28 -15.72
CA ILE A 257 21.99 -11.48 -14.74
C ILE A 257 20.68 -10.82 -15.19
N TYR A 258 20.72 -9.63 -15.82
CA TYR A 258 19.55 -9.03 -16.44
C TYR A 258 18.94 -9.97 -17.49
N THR A 259 19.78 -10.51 -18.39
CA THR A 259 19.35 -11.43 -19.45
C THR A 259 18.80 -12.74 -18.87
N LEU A 260 19.40 -13.25 -17.80
CA LEU A 260 18.93 -14.43 -17.07
C LEU A 260 17.51 -14.21 -16.54
N MET A 261 17.31 -13.11 -15.78
CA MET A 261 15.99 -12.76 -15.23
C MET A 261 14.97 -12.49 -16.34
N GLU A 262 15.34 -11.77 -17.39
CA GLU A 262 14.44 -11.43 -18.50
C GLU A 262 13.93 -12.67 -19.24
N LYS A 263 14.81 -13.64 -19.51
CA LYS A 263 14.47 -14.85 -20.29
C LYS A 263 13.73 -15.89 -19.47
N ASP A 264 14.01 -15.99 -18.17
CA ASP A 264 13.44 -17.02 -17.31
C ASP A 264 12.40 -16.44 -16.34
N SER A 265 12.86 -15.82 -15.25
CA SER A 265 11.99 -15.39 -14.15
C SER A 265 10.91 -14.39 -14.57
N TYR A 266 11.21 -13.44 -15.45
CA TYR A 266 10.25 -12.47 -15.97
C TYR A 266 9.16 -13.14 -16.81
N SER A 267 9.53 -14.09 -17.66
CA SER A 267 8.57 -14.90 -18.44
C SER A 267 7.63 -15.70 -17.53
N ARG A 268 8.15 -16.24 -16.42
CA ARG A 268 7.36 -16.95 -15.40
C ARG A 268 6.51 -16.01 -14.56
N PHE A 269 7.04 -14.85 -14.18
CA PHE A 269 6.30 -13.79 -13.46
C PHE A 269 5.05 -13.35 -14.22
N LEU A 270 5.16 -13.09 -15.53
CA LEU A 270 4.02 -12.69 -16.38
C LEU A 270 2.95 -13.79 -16.52
N LYS A 271 3.29 -15.05 -16.21
CA LYS A 271 2.37 -16.19 -16.22
C LYS A 271 1.84 -16.53 -14.83
N SER A 272 2.43 -15.96 -13.77
CA SER A 272 2.04 -16.21 -12.38
C SER A 272 0.58 -15.83 -12.12
N SER A 273 -0.07 -16.55 -11.19
CA SER A 273 -1.43 -16.23 -10.74
C SER A 273 -1.53 -14.79 -10.23
N THR A 274 -0.53 -14.34 -9.48
CA THR A 274 -0.44 -12.98 -8.94
C THR A 274 -0.51 -11.91 -10.04
N TYR A 275 0.32 -12.03 -11.09
CA TYR A 275 0.28 -11.06 -12.19
C TYR A 275 -1.00 -11.18 -13.03
N GLN A 276 -1.50 -12.40 -13.26
CA GLN A 276 -2.75 -12.59 -13.99
C GLN A 276 -3.94 -11.97 -13.26
N GLU A 277 -3.98 -12.03 -11.92
CA GLU A 277 -5.02 -11.38 -11.13
C GLU A 277 -4.98 -9.86 -11.22
N LEU A 278 -3.78 -9.26 -11.19
CA LEU A 278 -3.58 -7.82 -11.39
C LEU A 278 -4.03 -7.32 -12.78
N THR A 279 -3.99 -8.21 -13.78
CA THR A 279 -4.31 -7.88 -15.18
C THR A 279 -5.68 -8.38 -15.64
N LYS A 280 -6.44 -9.07 -14.78
CA LYS A 280 -7.82 -9.46 -15.05
C LYS A 280 -8.70 -8.21 -15.06
N LYS A 281 -9.44 -8.00 -16.15
CA LYS A 281 -10.50 -7.00 -16.17
C LYS A 281 -11.58 -7.41 -15.16
N PRO A 282 -12.12 -6.48 -14.35
CA PRO A 282 -13.31 -6.79 -13.57
C PRO A 282 -14.41 -7.22 -14.54
N MET A 283 -14.94 -8.43 -14.34
CA MET A 283 -16.13 -8.89 -15.05
C MET A 283 -17.27 -7.96 -14.67
N CYS A 284 -17.71 -7.12 -15.61
CA CYS A 284 -19.00 -6.44 -15.51
C CYS A 284 -20.09 -7.51 -15.50
N SER A 285 -20.54 -7.96 -14.33
CA SER A 285 -21.74 -8.78 -14.19
C SER A 285 -22.97 -7.89 -14.30
N CYS A 286 -23.29 -7.49 -15.53
CA CYS A 286 -24.52 -6.75 -15.86
C CYS A 286 -25.43 -7.67 -16.69
N ILE A 287 -26.45 -8.24 -16.02
CA ILE A 287 -27.76 -8.64 -16.57
C ILE A 287 -27.74 -9.68 -17.72
N GLN A 288 -27.93 -10.96 -17.35
CA GLN A 288 -28.75 -11.88 -18.16
C GLN A 288 -29.79 -12.55 -17.26
N GLN A 289 -30.89 -11.82 -17.02
CA GLN A 289 -32.18 -12.45 -16.79
C GLN A 289 -33.19 -11.81 -17.73
N GLN A 290 -34.13 -12.64 -18.18
CA GLN A 290 -35.25 -12.36 -19.08
C GLN A 290 -34.95 -12.54 -20.58
N ASN A 291 -35.05 -13.81 -21.01
CA ASN A 291 -35.91 -14.16 -22.16
C ASN A 291 -36.20 -15.66 -22.15
N SER A 292 -37.13 -16.08 -21.29
CA SER A 292 -37.71 -17.43 -21.35
C SER A 292 -39.11 -17.43 -20.74
N SER A 293 -40.03 -16.64 -21.31
CA SER A 293 -41.47 -16.78 -21.08
C SER A 293 -42.24 -15.97 -22.11
N LYS A 294 -42.57 -16.61 -23.24
CA LYS A 294 -43.77 -16.36 -24.07
C LYS A 294 -43.75 -17.34 -25.25
N LYS A 295 -44.28 -18.55 -25.06
CA LYS A 295 -44.91 -19.29 -26.16
C LYS A 295 -46.42 -18.99 -26.09
N PRO A 296 -47.06 -18.58 -27.19
CA PRO A 296 -48.51 -18.48 -27.23
C PRO A 296 -49.11 -19.89 -27.40
N HIS A 297 -50.11 -20.20 -26.58
CA HIS A 297 -51.02 -21.31 -26.84
C HIS A 297 -51.93 -20.93 -28.01
N THR A 298 -51.85 -21.71 -29.08
CA THR A 298 -52.95 -21.99 -30.01
C THR A 298 -53.39 -23.41 -29.77
#